data_AF-A0A660NVX5-F1
#
_entry.id   AF-A0A660NVX5-F1
#
_cell.length_a   1.000
_cell.length_b   1.000
_cell.length_c   1.000
_cell.angle_alpha   90.00
_cell.angle_beta   90.00
_cell.angle_gamma   90.00
#
_symmetry.space_group_name_H-M   'P 1'
#
loop_
_entity.id
_entity.type
_entity.pdbx_description
1 polymer ?
#
loop_
_entity_poly.entity_id
_entity_poly.type
_entity_poly.pdbx_seq_one_letter_code
_entity_poly.pdbx_strand_id
1 'polypeptide(L)'
;IAGQEYDINTGTGVIGYMGYFPANAIFKIIEKLGNWDFGICGNGGPLTTTYRAGGNDPGNIQIDEAGYYEIRLNTKTHECKIEKTTPASSIEFTKMSLPIKSGADNNWDATQNEMRKFSTTANTKNHDWVLDVNVTAGQELQFVANGALTDTWSASNFPFGTAVKGNKVAISVNESGKYKVFFNDITGQYYFLK
;
A
#
# COMPACT_ATOMS: atom_id res chain seq x y z
N ILE A 1 -4.28 -9.06 -2.77
CA ILE A 1 -3.44 -10.27 -3.00
C ILE A 1 -3.88 -10.90 -4.30
N ALA A 2 -2.95 -11.28 -5.20
CA ALA A 2 -3.31 -11.89 -6.48
C ALA A 2 -4.19 -13.14 -6.26
N GLY A 3 -5.33 -13.21 -6.96
CA GLY A 3 -6.26 -14.34 -6.89
C GLY A 3 -7.16 -14.40 -5.64
N GLN A 4 -7.13 -13.38 -4.76
CA GLN A 4 -8.08 -13.27 -3.65
C GLN A 4 -9.23 -12.34 -4.02
N GLU A 5 -10.42 -12.62 -3.51
CA GLU A 5 -11.61 -11.77 -3.69
C GLU A 5 -11.69 -10.72 -2.56
N TYR A 6 -12.11 -9.51 -2.95
CA TYR A 6 -12.44 -8.42 -2.05
C TYR A 6 -13.71 -7.74 -2.58
N ASP A 7 -14.75 -7.72 -1.76
CA ASP A 7 -15.99 -7.04 -2.07
C ASP A 7 -15.92 -5.59 -1.57
N ILE A 8 -15.84 -4.68 -2.53
CA ILE A 8 -15.75 -3.24 -2.26
C ILE A 8 -17.00 -2.68 -1.58
N ASN A 9 -18.17 -3.28 -1.79
CA ASN A 9 -19.41 -2.74 -1.23
C ASN A 9 -19.53 -3.06 0.26
N THR A 10 -18.98 -4.20 0.68
CA THR A 10 -19.01 -4.64 2.07
C THR A 10 -17.69 -4.38 2.80
N GLY A 11 -16.60 -4.12 2.08
CA GLY A 11 -15.25 -4.03 2.64
C GLY A 11 -14.69 -5.38 3.07
N THR A 12 -15.31 -6.48 2.65
CA THR A 12 -14.96 -7.83 3.10
C THR A 12 -14.09 -8.58 2.09
N GLY A 13 -13.07 -9.27 2.57
CA GLY A 13 -12.18 -10.07 1.74
C GLY A 13 -10.81 -10.29 2.39
N VAL A 14 -9.86 -10.81 1.62
CA VAL A 14 -8.49 -10.98 2.10
C VAL A 14 -7.61 -9.87 1.56
N ILE A 15 -7.13 -9.02 2.46
CA ILE A 15 -6.16 -7.97 2.16
C ILE A 15 -4.77 -8.39 2.63
N GLY A 16 -3.75 -7.82 1.99
CA GLY A 16 -2.36 -8.11 2.31
C GLY A 16 -1.49 -6.87 2.23
N TYR A 17 -0.46 -6.85 3.07
CA TYR A 17 0.58 -5.83 3.12
C TYR A 17 1.94 -6.50 3.30
N MET A 18 2.97 -5.95 2.67
CA MET A 18 4.36 -6.35 2.92
C MET A 18 5.21 -5.11 3.13
N GLY A 19 5.97 -5.08 4.23
CA GLY A 19 6.78 -3.93 4.57
C GLY A 19 7.87 -4.25 5.58
N TYR A 20 8.82 -3.33 5.72
CA TYR A 20 9.87 -3.42 6.71
C TYR A 20 9.42 -2.82 8.03
N PHE A 21 9.61 -3.55 9.12
CA PHE A 21 9.40 -3.08 10.48
C PHE A 21 10.74 -3.05 11.23
N PRO A 22 11.05 -1.95 11.95
CA PRO A 22 12.20 -1.93 12.85
C PRO A 22 11.96 -2.85 14.07
N ALA A 23 13.03 -3.19 14.77
CA ALA A 23 12.94 -3.94 16.02
C ALA A 23 12.13 -3.15 17.05
N ASN A 24 11.29 -3.85 17.83
CA ASN A 24 10.35 -3.29 18.79
C ASN A 24 9.28 -2.35 18.18
N ALA A 25 9.03 -2.43 16.87
CA ALA A 25 7.92 -1.70 16.27
C ALA A 25 6.59 -2.17 16.86
N ILE A 26 5.70 -1.21 17.11
CA ILE A 26 4.35 -1.46 17.59
C ILE A 26 3.33 -0.80 16.67
N PHE A 27 2.22 -1.48 16.41
CA PHE A 27 1.16 -0.94 15.56
C PHE A 27 -0.21 -1.58 15.85
N LYS A 28 -1.24 -1.02 15.23
CA LYS A 28 -2.59 -1.60 15.11
C LYS A 28 -3.07 -1.44 13.68
N ILE A 29 -4.03 -2.27 13.27
CA ILE A 29 -4.70 -2.16 11.98
C ILE A 29 -6.13 -1.71 12.26
N ILE A 30 -6.45 -0.44 12.00
CA ILE A 30 -7.78 0.12 12.25
C ILE A 30 -8.68 -0.08 11.03
N GLU A 31 -9.96 -0.38 11.26
CA GLU A 31 -10.95 -0.52 10.17
C GLU A 31 -11.27 0.81 9.51
N LYS A 32 -11.36 1.86 10.34
CA LYS A 32 -11.72 3.20 9.90
C LYS A 32 -10.71 4.20 10.47
N LEU A 33 -10.16 5.03 9.58
CA LEU A 33 -9.22 6.06 9.95
C LEU A 33 -9.80 6.96 11.05
N GLY A 34 -9.05 7.13 12.14
CA GLY A 34 -9.45 7.93 13.30
C GLY A 34 -10.35 7.21 14.31
N ASN A 35 -10.83 5.99 14.01
CA ASN A 35 -11.58 5.18 14.96
C ASN A 35 -10.73 4.02 15.48
N TRP A 36 -10.29 4.13 16.74
CA TRP A 36 -9.39 3.16 17.37
C TRP A 36 -10.11 2.06 18.15
N ASP A 37 -11.44 2.15 18.26
CA ASP A 37 -12.24 1.16 18.96
C ASP A 37 -12.45 -0.11 18.13
N PHE A 38 -12.23 -0.05 16.81
CA PHE A 38 -12.44 -1.16 15.88
C PHE A 38 -11.18 -1.44 15.07
N GLY A 39 -10.62 -2.64 15.24
CA GLY A 39 -9.42 -3.03 14.51
C GLY A 39 -8.66 -4.20 15.10
N ILE A 40 -7.64 -4.64 14.38
CA ILE A 40 -6.71 -5.69 14.82
C ILE A 40 -5.69 -5.09 15.78
N CYS A 41 -5.67 -5.64 16.99
CA CYS A 41 -4.81 -5.27 18.12
C CYS A 41 -3.90 -6.45 18.51
N GLY A 42 -3.00 -6.22 19.47
CA GLY A 42 -2.18 -7.28 20.04
C GLY A 42 -2.96 -8.23 20.95
N ASN A 43 -2.43 -9.43 21.19
CA ASN A 43 -3.04 -10.43 22.08
C ASN A 43 -2.01 -11.00 23.09
N GLY A 44 -1.32 -10.11 23.80
CA GLY A 44 -0.42 -10.49 24.90
C GLY A 44 0.94 -11.06 24.50
N GLY A 45 1.25 -11.14 23.21
CA GLY A 45 2.58 -11.54 22.73
C GLY A 45 2.95 -11.00 21.33
N PRO A 46 4.24 -11.08 20.95
CA PRO A 46 4.72 -10.67 19.62
C PRO A 46 4.01 -11.41 18.51
N LEU A 47 3.66 -10.71 17.42
CA LEU A 47 2.94 -11.24 16.25
C LEU A 47 1.57 -11.90 16.54
N THR A 48 1.09 -11.84 17.79
CA THR A 48 -0.25 -12.32 18.14
C THR A 48 -1.27 -11.22 17.91
N THR A 49 -2.46 -11.60 17.42
CA THR A 49 -3.49 -10.65 17.05
C THR A 49 -4.85 -11.01 17.64
N THR A 50 -5.64 -10.00 17.95
CA THR A 50 -7.05 -10.13 18.28
C THR A 50 -7.84 -8.99 17.64
N TYR A 51 -9.11 -9.22 17.34
CA TYR A 51 -10.00 -8.16 16.90
C TYR A 51 -10.61 -7.43 18.09
N ARG A 52 -10.48 -6.10 18.12
CA ARG A 52 -11.16 -5.23 19.07
C ARG A 52 -12.46 -4.73 18.43
N ALA A 53 -13.57 -4.90 19.14
CA ALA A 53 -14.92 -4.47 18.76
C ALA A 53 -15.50 -3.51 19.82
N GLY A 54 -14.77 -2.42 20.11
CA GLY A 54 -14.99 -1.58 21.28
C GLY A 54 -14.38 -2.15 22.56
N GLY A 55 -14.82 -1.64 23.72
CA GLY A 55 -14.36 -2.08 25.03
C GLY A 55 -12.92 -1.65 25.36
N ASN A 56 -12.29 -2.39 26.29
CA ASN A 56 -10.92 -2.10 26.72
C ASN A 56 -9.91 -2.27 25.57
N ASP A 57 -8.82 -1.51 25.62
CA ASP A 57 -7.73 -1.62 24.66
C ASP A 57 -6.88 -2.89 24.93
N PRO A 58 -6.83 -3.87 24.00
CA PRO A 58 -6.01 -5.07 24.15
C PRO A 58 -4.50 -4.81 24.04
N GLY A 59 -4.11 -3.61 23.60
CA GLY A 59 -2.71 -3.22 23.36
C GLY A 59 -2.28 -3.34 21.89
N ASN A 60 -1.00 -3.12 21.66
CA ASN A 60 -0.43 -3.06 20.31
C ASN A 60 0.06 -4.43 19.83
N ILE A 61 0.03 -4.63 18.51
CA ILE A 61 0.78 -5.70 17.86
C ILE A 61 2.27 -5.34 17.94
N GLN A 62 3.10 -6.27 18.39
CA GLN A 62 4.55 -6.05 18.57
C GLN A 62 5.37 -6.87 17.58
N ILE A 63 6.40 -6.22 17.03
CA ILE A 63 7.48 -6.82 16.24
C ILE A 63 8.76 -6.82 17.09
N ASP A 64 9.31 -7.99 17.44
CA ASP A 64 10.54 -8.05 18.24
C ASP A 64 11.79 -7.78 17.40
N GLU A 65 11.87 -8.43 16.24
CA GLU A 65 13.05 -8.36 15.39
C GLU A 65 12.79 -7.51 14.15
N ALA A 66 13.77 -6.68 13.81
CA ALA A 66 13.73 -5.95 12.55
C ALA A 66 13.69 -6.90 11.34
N GLY A 67 12.93 -6.54 10.32
CA GLY A 67 12.81 -7.34 9.11
C GLY A 67 11.62 -6.97 8.25
N TYR A 68 11.49 -7.67 7.12
CA TYR A 68 10.28 -7.60 6.31
C TYR A 68 9.24 -8.57 6.86
N TYR A 69 8.00 -8.14 6.89
CA TYR A 69 6.86 -8.94 7.32
C TYR A 69 5.76 -8.89 6.28
N GLU A 70 5.09 -10.03 6.08
CA GLU A 70 3.83 -10.12 5.36
C GLU A 70 2.69 -10.13 6.38
N ILE A 71 1.70 -9.27 6.17
CA ILE A 71 0.45 -9.22 6.93
C ILE A 71 -0.65 -9.69 5.99
N ARG A 72 -1.43 -10.67 6.41
CA ARG A 72 -2.65 -11.11 5.74
C ARG A 72 -3.82 -10.95 6.69
N LEU A 73 -4.83 -10.21 6.29
CA LEU A 73 -6.04 -9.98 7.07
C LEU A 73 -7.26 -10.39 6.26
N ASN A 74 -8.03 -11.34 6.79
CA ASN A 74 -9.39 -11.58 6.35
C ASN A 74 -10.33 -10.61 7.05
N THR A 75 -10.82 -9.58 6.35
CA THR A 75 -11.68 -8.54 6.94
C THR A 75 -13.10 -9.02 7.23
N LYS A 76 -13.47 -10.26 6.82
CA LYS A 76 -14.75 -10.87 7.18
C LYS A 76 -14.69 -11.64 8.50
N THR A 77 -13.64 -12.42 8.70
CA THR A 77 -13.45 -13.25 9.90
C THR A 77 -12.60 -12.55 10.97
N HIS A 78 -11.95 -11.44 10.60
CA HIS A 78 -10.94 -10.72 11.37
C HIS A 78 -9.70 -11.56 11.73
N GLU A 79 -9.48 -12.67 11.01
CA GLU A 79 -8.26 -13.46 11.14
C GLU A 79 -7.10 -12.70 10.51
N CYS A 80 -6.11 -12.36 11.34
CA CYS A 80 -4.88 -11.71 10.91
C CYS A 80 -3.69 -12.65 11.14
N LYS A 81 -2.84 -12.77 10.12
CA LYS A 81 -1.58 -13.52 10.19
C LYS A 81 -0.44 -12.59 9.84
N ILE A 82 0.60 -12.58 10.67
CA ILE A 82 1.79 -11.76 10.49
C ILE A 82 3.00 -12.69 10.52
N GLU A 83 3.79 -12.68 9.45
CA GLU A 83 4.94 -13.58 9.30
C GLU A 83 6.16 -12.82 8.79
N LYS A 84 7.32 -13.09 9.40
CA LYS A 84 8.60 -12.59 8.89
C LYS A 84 8.87 -13.22 7.52
N THR A 85 9.34 -12.43 6.57
CA THR A 85 9.52 -12.85 5.17
C THR A 85 10.75 -12.21 4.54
N THR A 86 11.09 -12.65 3.33
CA THR A 86 12.10 -12.02 2.46
C THR A 86 11.41 -11.62 1.15
N PRO A 87 11.35 -10.32 0.81
CA PRO A 87 10.72 -9.91 -0.44
C PRO A 87 11.55 -10.38 -1.63
N ALA A 88 10.89 -10.60 -2.78
CA ALA A 88 11.57 -10.98 -4.02
C ALA A 88 12.57 -9.91 -4.50
N SER A 89 12.34 -8.64 -4.12
CA SER A 89 13.24 -7.51 -4.32
C SER A 89 13.20 -6.62 -3.09
N SER A 90 14.36 -6.14 -2.66
CA SER A 90 14.51 -5.15 -1.59
C SER A 90 15.30 -3.92 -2.06
N ILE A 91 15.21 -3.58 -3.36
CA ILE A 91 15.84 -2.38 -3.90
C ILE A 91 15.23 -1.16 -3.23
N GLU A 92 16.06 -0.34 -2.58
CA GLU A 92 15.61 0.88 -1.93
C GLU A 92 15.63 2.03 -2.94
N PHE A 93 14.44 2.44 -3.39
CA PHE A 93 14.30 3.60 -4.26
C PHE A 93 14.35 4.90 -3.45
N THR A 94 15.02 5.91 -4.00
CA THR A 94 15.15 7.20 -3.31
C THR A 94 14.00 8.16 -3.63
N LYS A 95 13.40 8.00 -4.81
CA LYS A 95 12.26 8.76 -5.31
C LYS A 95 11.25 7.84 -5.98
N MET A 96 9.98 8.24 -5.91
CA MET A 96 8.88 7.64 -6.65
C MET A 96 8.00 8.76 -7.17
N SER A 97 7.44 8.61 -8.35
CA SER A 97 6.57 9.59 -9.01
C SER A 97 5.34 8.91 -9.58
N LEU A 98 4.26 9.67 -9.77
CA LEU A 98 3.05 9.25 -10.47
C LEU A 98 2.79 10.13 -11.72
N PRO A 99 3.54 9.92 -12.81
CA PRO A 99 3.28 10.61 -14.06
C PRO A 99 1.85 10.40 -14.57
N ILE A 100 1.29 11.45 -15.16
CA ILE A 100 -0.06 11.51 -15.72
C ILE A 100 0.06 11.87 -17.19
N LYS A 101 -0.52 11.04 -18.04
CA LYS A 101 -0.64 11.29 -19.46
C LYS A 101 -2.11 11.58 -19.80
N SER A 102 -2.31 12.52 -20.71
CA SER A 102 -3.61 12.80 -21.34
C SER A 102 -3.47 12.77 -22.86
N GLY A 103 -4.39 12.09 -23.55
CA GLY A 103 -4.39 12.04 -25.02
C GLY A 103 -3.35 11.09 -25.62
N ALA A 104 -3.06 11.26 -26.91
CA ALA A 104 -2.22 10.34 -27.70
C ALA A 104 -0.70 10.60 -27.56
N ASP A 105 -0.29 11.64 -26.83
CA ASP A 105 1.12 12.00 -26.70
C ASP A 105 1.85 10.94 -25.84
N ASN A 106 2.79 10.23 -26.43
CA ASN A 106 3.51 9.12 -25.79
C ASN A 106 4.62 9.58 -24.83
N ASN A 107 4.65 10.86 -24.44
CA ASN A 107 5.73 11.39 -23.62
C ASN A 107 5.34 11.41 -22.14
N TRP A 108 5.97 10.54 -21.35
CA TRP A 108 5.82 10.53 -19.90
C TRP A 108 6.87 11.43 -19.26
N ASP A 109 6.43 12.43 -18.49
CA ASP A 109 7.33 13.14 -17.58
C ASP A 109 7.56 12.30 -16.33
N ALA A 110 8.67 11.56 -16.32
CA ALA A 110 9.05 10.66 -15.23
C ALA A 110 9.23 11.34 -13.86
N THR A 111 9.30 12.68 -13.83
CA THR A 111 9.47 13.45 -12.58
C THR A 111 8.16 14.01 -12.04
N GLN A 112 7.08 13.95 -12.83
CA GLN A 112 5.80 14.53 -12.48
C GLN A 112 5.15 13.83 -11.27
N ASN A 113 4.59 14.64 -10.37
CA ASN A 113 3.89 14.19 -9.16
C ASN A 113 4.76 13.25 -8.30
N GLU A 114 5.91 13.77 -7.84
CA GLU A 114 6.77 13.07 -6.89
C GLU A 114 5.97 12.70 -5.62
N MET A 115 6.03 11.43 -5.25
CA MET A 115 5.38 10.85 -4.08
C MET A 115 6.29 10.97 -2.86
N ARG A 116 5.68 11.10 -1.69
CA ARG A 116 6.39 11.13 -0.41
C ARG A 116 6.61 9.71 0.10
N LYS A 117 7.74 9.48 0.76
CA LYS A 117 7.96 8.27 1.57
C LYS A 117 6.93 8.22 2.71
N PHE A 118 6.32 7.07 2.94
CA PHE A 118 5.42 6.89 4.07
C PHE A 118 6.21 6.71 5.38
N SER A 119 7.23 5.86 5.36
CA SER A 119 8.13 5.69 6.51
C SER A 119 9.27 6.70 6.45
N THR A 120 9.36 7.54 7.49
CA THR A 120 10.41 8.56 7.62
C THR A 120 11.30 8.33 8.85
N THR A 121 11.03 7.28 9.63
CA THR A 121 11.80 6.94 10.82
C THR A 121 13.20 6.44 10.44
N ALA A 122 14.22 6.84 11.21
CA ALA A 122 15.59 6.38 11.02
C ALA A 122 15.68 4.84 11.07
N ASN A 123 16.60 4.26 10.30
CA ASN A 123 16.84 2.81 10.20
C ASN A 123 15.63 1.98 9.74
N THR A 124 14.69 2.60 9.02
CA THR A 124 13.62 1.90 8.32
C THR A 124 13.89 1.86 6.82
N LYS A 125 13.36 0.83 6.14
CA LYS A 125 13.44 0.68 4.69
C LYS A 125 12.10 1.05 4.09
N ASN A 126 12.03 2.20 3.43
CA ASN A 126 10.76 2.67 2.86
C ASN A 126 10.45 1.94 1.55
N HIS A 127 9.27 1.33 1.50
CA HIS A 127 8.70 0.79 0.26
C HIS A 127 7.27 1.27 0.00
N ASP A 128 6.79 2.18 0.84
CA ASP A 128 5.44 2.72 0.79
C ASP A 128 5.51 4.19 0.39
N TRP A 129 4.71 4.57 -0.59
CA TRP A 129 4.71 5.88 -1.21
C TRP A 129 3.31 6.47 -1.16
N VAL A 130 3.23 7.76 -0.81
CA VAL A 130 1.96 8.48 -0.67
C VAL A 130 1.96 9.80 -1.42
N LEU A 131 0.85 10.11 -2.08
CA LEU A 131 0.65 11.35 -2.83
C LEU A 131 -0.80 11.81 -2.72
N ASP A 132 -1.02 13.12 -2.62
CA ASP A 132 -2.34 13.71 -2.82
C ASP A 132 -2.36 14.31 -4.24
N VAL A 133 -3.30 13.88 -5.09
CA VAL A 133 -3.33 14.24 -6.52
C VAL A 133 -4.75 14.49 -7.02
N ASN A 134 -4.88 15.34 -8.03
CA ASN A 134 -6.10 15.48 -8.81
C ASN A 134 -5.95 14.71 -10.12
N VAL A 135 -6.91 13.85 -10.43
CA VAL A 135 -6.97 13.14 -11.72
C VAL A 135 -8.29 13.40 -12.41
N THR A 136 -8.27 13.27 -13.73
CA THR A 136 -9.41 13.43 -14.62
C THR A 136 -9.67 12.13 -15.36
N ALA A 137 -10.94 11.74 -15.51
CA ALA A 137 -11.33 10.59 -16.31
C ALA A 137 -10.73 10.66 -17.73
N GLY A 138 -10.22 9.52 -18.22
CA GLY A 138 -9.51 9.41 -19.49
C GLY A 138 -7.99 9.64 -19.40
N GLN A 139 -7.46 10.03 -18.23
CA GLN A 139 -6.02 10.06 -18.00
C GLN A 139 -5.44 8.66 -17.80
N GLU A 140 -4.18 8.52 -18.17
CA GLU A 140 -3.37 7.32 -17.95
C GLU A 140 -2.28 7.60 -16.92
N LEU A 141 -2.01 6.64 -16.03
CA LEU A 141 -1.04 6.76 -14.94
C LEU A 141 -0.06 5.57 -14.94
N GLN A 142 1.14 5.79 -14.41
CA GLN A 142 2.07 4.73 -14.01
C GLN A 142 2.93 5.21 -12.84
N PHE A 143 3.47 4.29 -12.05
CA PHE A 143 4.47 4.63 -11.02
C PHE A 143 5.86 4.55 -11.62
N VAL A 144 6.73 5.50 -11.27
CA VAL A 144 8.09 5.59 -11.81
C VAL A 144 9.08 5.87 -10.69
N ALA A 145 10.11 5.05 -10.55
CA ALA A 145 11.17 5.28 -9.58
C ALA A 145 12.30 6.16 -10.14
N ASN A 146 12.96 6.89 -9.24
CA ASN A 146 14.20 7.65 -9.51
C ASN A 146 14.13 8.65 -10.69
N GLY A 147 12.92 9.08 -11.10
CA GLY A 147 12.75 10.07 -12.17
C GLY A 147 13.17 9.58 -13.56
N ALA A 148 13.20 8.27 -13.79
CA ALA A 148 13.57 7.68 -15.07
C ALA A 148 12.64 6.51 -15.43
N LEU A 149 12.26 6.39 -16.71
CA LEU A 149 11.36 5.33 -17.22
C LEU A 149 12.02 3.94 -17.29
N THR A 150 12.95 3.64 -16.39
CA THR A 150 13.66 2.36 -16.28
C THR A 150 12.97 1.40 -15.33
N ASP A 151 12.55 1.91 -14.18
CA ASP A 151 11.82 1.19 -13.15
C ASP A 151 10.41 1.77 -13.08
N THR A 152 9.48 1.12 -13.78
CA THR A 152 8.08 1.54 -13.84
C THR A 152 7.16 0.44 -13.37
N TRP A 153 6.00 0.81 -12.83
CA TRP A 153 4.93 -0.12 -12.48
C TRP A 153 3.61 0.39 -13.04
N SER A 154 2.89 -0.49 -13.72
CA SER A 154 1.61 -0.14 -14.34
C SER A 154 0.65 -1.34 -14.33
N ALA A 155 -0.65 -1.06 -14.36
CA ALA A 155 -1.73 -2.03 -14.46
C ALA A 155 -2.96 -1.35 -15.07
N SER A 156 -3.95 -2.10 -15.54
CA SER A 156 -5.17 -1.52 -16.13
C SER A 156 -6.21 -1.01 -15.11
N ASN A 157 -6.13 -1.46 -13.85
CA ASN A 157 -7.22 -1.30 -12.90
C ASN A 157 -7.19 0.04 -12.16
N PHE A 158 -8.34 0.63 -11.91
CA PHE A 158 -8.54 1.82 -11.08
C PHE A 158 -9.82 1.62 -10.26
N PRO A 159 -9.90 2.06 -8.98
CA PRO A 159 -8.92 2.85 -8.22
C PRO A 159 -7.93 2.03 -7.39
N PHE A 160 -7.92 0.70 -7.50
CA PHE A 160 -6.96 -0.16 -6.80
C PHE A 160 -6.53 -1.30 -7.69
N GLY A 161 -5.38 -1.90 -7.36
CA GLY A 161 -4.88 -3.02 -8.12
C GLY A 161 -3.48 -3.43 -7.68
N THR A 162 -2.82 -4.17 -8.56
CA THR A 162 -1.43 -4.59 -8.38
C THR A 162 -0.69 -4.28 -9.68
N ALA A 163 0.10 -3.22 -9.64
CA ALA A 163 0.89 -2.74 -10.75
C ALA A 163 2.10 -3.66 -10.94
N VAL A 164 2.34 -4.07 -12.19
CA VAL A 164 3.41 -5.01 -12.52
C VAL A 164 4.63 -4.20 -12.99
N LYS A 165 5.80 -4.53 -12.43
CA LYS A 165 7.05 -3.87 -12.79
C LYS A 165 7.39 -4.12 -14.27
N GLY A 166 7.71 -3.07 -15.01
CA GLY A 166 8.04 -3.11 -16.45
C GLY A 166 6.85 -3.39 -17.37
N ASN A 167 5.62 -3.41 -16.85
CA ASN A 167 4.42 -3.57 -17.65
C ASN A 167 4.17 -2.33 -18.54
N LYS A 168 3.48 -2.52 -19.66
CA LYS A 168 3.20 -1.48 -20.66
C LYS A 168 1.73 -1.02 -20.68
N VAL A 169 0.91 -1.53 -19.76
CA VAL A 169 -0.51 -1.19 -19.66
C VAL A 169 -0.70 -0.18 -18.53
N ALA A 170 -0.97 1.07 -18.90
CA ALA A 170 -1.18 2.15 -17.95
C ALA A 170 -2.49 2.02 -17.16
N ILE A 171 -2.52 2.64 -15.98
CA ILE A 171 -3.72 2.74 -15.13
C ILE A 171 -4.67 3.76 -15.76
N SER A 172 -5.84 3.30 -16.19
CA SER A 172 -6.85 4.15 -16.82
C SER A 172 -7.78 4.74 -15.77
N VAL A 173 -7.74 6.06 -15.61
CA VAL A 173 -8.64 6.79 -14.70
C VAL A 173 -10.04 6.80 -15.31
N ASN A 174 -11.02 6.23 -14.62
CA ASN A 174 -12.43 6.23 -15.04
C ASN A 174 -13.29 7.22 -14.25
N GLU A 175 -12.79 7.77 -13.14
CA GLU A 175 -13.51 8.72 -12.29
C GLU A 175 -12.62 9.90 -11.86
N SER A 176 -12.97 11.11 -12.30
CA SER A 176 -12.29 12.34 -11.91
C SER A 176 -12.41 12.61 -10.40
N GLY A 177 -11.36 13.13 -9.77
CA GLY A 177 -11.42 13.49 -8.36
C GLY A 177 -10.08 13.83 -7.73
N LYS A 178 -10.16 14.17 -6.45
CA LYS A 178 -9.03 14.26 -5.52
C LYS A 178 -8.83 12.91 -4.88
N TYR A 179 -7.61 12.41 -4.90
CA TYR A 179 -7.28 11.13 -4.29
C TYR A 179 -6.01 11.24 -3.46
N LYS A 180 -5.99 10.52 -2.34
CA LYS A 180 -4.77 10.09 -1.67
C LYS A 180 -4.36 8.75 -2.23
N VAL A 181 -3.24 8.71 -2.93
CA VAL A 181 -2.68 7.52 -3.56
C VAL A 181 -1.69 6.87 -2.63
N PHE A 182 -1.81 5.56 -2.46
CA PHE A 182 -0.85 4.70 -1.79
C PHE A 182 -0.27 3.72 -2.81
N PHE A 183 1.04 3.49 -2.74
CA PHE A 183 1.73 2.52 -3.59
C PHE A 183 2.84 1.81 -2.81
N ASN A 184 2.90 0.49 -2.94
CA ASN A 184 3.95 -0.33 -2.36
C ASN A 184 4.83 -0.92 -3.47
N ASP A 185 6.10 -0.52 -3.56
CA ASP A 185 6.99 -0.89 -4.68
C ASP A 185 7.49 -2.35 -4.66
N ILE A 186 7.37 -3.03 -3.51
CA ILE A 186 7.69 -4.46 -3.38
C ILE A 186 6.60 -5.30 -4.05
N THR A 187 5.34 -5.05 -3.67
CA THR A 187 4.19 -5.87 -4.09
C THR A 187 3.53 -5.34 -5.36
N GLY A 188 3.74 -4.08 -5.69
CA GLY A 188 3.02 -3.37 -6.73
C GLY A 188 1.60 -2.95 -6.32
N GLN A 189 1.15 -3.26 -5.09
CA GLN A 189 -0.21 -2.92 -4.66
C GLN A 189 -0.37 -1.40 -4.58
N TYR A 190 -1.50 -0.90 -5.09
CA TYR A 190 -1.85 0.52 -5.00
C TYR A 190 -3.34 0.71 -4.69
N TYR A 191 -3.64 1.88 -4.12
CA TYR A 191 -5.00 2.33 -3.88
C TYR A 191 -5.11 3.85 -3.99
N PHE A 192 -6.11 4.32 -4.73
CA PHE A 192 -6.52 5.70 -4.83
C PHE A 192 -7.72 5.90 -3.89
N LEU A 193 -7.44 6.32 -2.66
CA LEU A 193 -8.45 6.63 -1.66
C LEU A 193 -9.05 8.01 -1.95
N LYS A 194 -10.37 8.06 -2.09
CA LYS A 194 -11.13 9.30 -2.28
C LYS A 194 -11.45 9.98 -0.95
#